data_AF-A0AA35X5C8-F1
#
_entry.id   AF-A0AA35X5C8-F1
#
_cell.length_a   1.000
_cell.length_b   1.000
_cell.length_c   1.000
_cell.angle_alpha   90.00
_cell.angle_beta   90.00
_cell.angle_gamma   90.00
#
_symmetry.space_group_name_H-M   'P 1'
#
loop_
_entity.id
_entity.type
_entity.pdbx_description
1 polymer ?
#
loop_
_entity_poly.entity_id
_entity_poly.type
_entity_poly.pdbx_seq_one_letter_code
_entity_poly.pdbx_strand_id
1 'polypeptide(L)'
;MLRWRRIWSTGGLLGRRMCAAIVLTHRHGDHIGGAVRLRDATSGAVTCNTDEREAIESDLASSRMEDVPFQQTGVLFSGDMILGTGTTVISPEHGDMSAYIESMRKLLGYDARLIAPGHGPVIDTPQDKLNELITHRLAREEQIVGLVEAGNRSVDALLEAIYAGEHTSAANGDGAQPDSGAPY
;
A
#
# COMPACT_ATOMS: atom_id res chain seq x y z
N MET A 1 -5.62 -16.37 -15.19
CA MET A 1 -5.23 -15.27 -16.10
C MET A 1 -6.40 -14.30 -16.26
N LEU A 2 -6.51 -13.27 -15.41
CA LEU A 2 -7.58 -12.28 -15.47
C LEU A 2 -7.41 -11.42 -16.74
N ARG A 3 -8.39 -11.48 -17.65
CA ARG A 3 -8.38 -10.70 -18.89
C ARG A 3 -8.86 -9.26 -18.61
N TRP A 4 -7.92 -8.38 -18.27
CA TRP A 4 -8.10 -6.92 -18.11
C TRP A 4 -8.77 -6.19 -19.29
N ARG A 5 -8.98 -6.86 -20.44
CA ARG A 5 -9.56 -6.29 -21.66
C ARG A 5 -11.05 -5.87 -21.56
N ARG A 6 -11.81 -6.34 -20.55
CA ARG A 6 -13.27 -6.09 -20.48
C ARG A 6 -13.72 -4.89 -19.66
N ILE A 7 -12.88 -4.31 -18.79
CA ILE A 7 -13.29 -3.15 -17.97
C ILE A 7 -13.61 -1.92 -18.84
N TRP A 8 -13.03 -1.83 -20.04
CA TRP A 8 -13.02 -0.58 -20.82
C TRP A 8 -13.72 -0.65 -22.17
N SER A 9 -14.42 -1.74 -22.52
CA SER A 9 -15.28 -1.78 -23.72
C SER A 9 -16.51 -0.88 -23.62
N THR A 10 -16.72 -0.27 -22.45
CA THR A 10 -17.77 0.72 -22.15
C THR A 10 -17.13 2.07 -21.86
N GLY A 11 -16.50 2.68 -22.86
CA GLY A 11 -15.96 4.05 -22.82
C GLY A 11 -17.00 5.16 -22.54
N GLY A 12 -18.22 4.80 -22.15
CA GLY A 12 -19.30 5.73 -21.78
C GLY A 12 -19.65 5.78 -20.28
N LEU A 13 -19.05 4.94 -19.42
CA LEU A 13 -19.50 4.80 -18.02
C LEU A 13 -18.99 5.87 -17.03
N LEU A 14 -17.91 6.60 -17.34
CA LEU A 14 -17.41 7.68 -16.48
C LEU A 14 -18.11 9.04 -16.72
N GLY A 15 -19.08 9.07 -17.64
CA GLY A 15 -19.70 10.30 -18.10
C GLY A 15 -18.73 11.19 -18.88
N ARG A 16 -19.22 12.32 -19.41
CA ARG A 16 -18.41 13.33 -20.13
C ARG A 16 -17.46 14.12 -19.20
N ARG A 17 -17.05 13.57 -18.06
CA ARG A 17 -16.16 14.27 -17.13
C ARG A 17 -14.72 14.08 -17.58
N MET A 18 -14.02 15.20 -17.75
CA MET A 18 -12.61 15.19 -18.07
C MET A 18 -11.82 14.63 -16.87
N CYS A 19 -10.91 13.69 -17.13
CA CYS A 19 -9.89 13.32 -16.16
C CYS A 19 -8.81 14.40 -16.19
N ALA A 20 -8.69 15.18 -15.11
CA ALA A 20 -7.65 16.21 -15.04
C ALA A 20 -6.27 15.59 -14.78
N ALA A 21 -6.21 14.58 -13.90
CA ALA A 21 -4.97 13.93 -13.52
C ALA A 21 -5.15 12.49 -13.06
N ILE A 22 -4.08 11.72 -13.19
CA ILE A 22 -3.88 10.35 -12.73
C ILE A 22 -2.71 10.40 -11.75
N VAL A 23 -2.99 10.14 -10.47
CA VAL A 23 -2.00 10.24 -9.39
C VAL A 23 -1.54 8.84 -9.01
N LEU A 24 -0.24 8.59 -9.08
CA LEU A 24 0.38 7.33 -8.73
C LEU A 24 1.01 7.45 -7.34
N THR A 25 0.75 6.46 -6.48
CA THR A 25 1.28 6.46 -5.10
C THR A 25 2.68 5.88 -5.03
N HIS A 26 2.94 4.78 -5.75
CA HIS A 26 4.23 4.07 -5.81
C HIS A 26 4.28 3.15 -7.03
N ARG A 27 5.44 2.54 -7.28
CA ARG A 27 5.79 1.83 -8.53
C ARG A 27 5.27 0.41 -8.74
N HIS A 28 4.50 -0.17 -7.82
CA HIS A 28 3.99 -1.52 -8.02
C HIS A 28 3.04 -1.60 -9.24
N GLY A 29 3.07 -2.73 -9.94
CA GLY A 29 2.39 -2.89 -11.24
C GLY A 29 0.87 -2.75 -11.18
N ASP A 30 0.24 -3.07 -10.05
CA ASP A 30 -1.18 -2.86 -9.77
C ASP A 30 -1.56 -1.39 -9.55
N HIS A 31 -0.57 -0.52 -9.31
CA HIS A 31 -0.75 0.93 -9.16
C HIS A 31 -0.39 1.70 -10.43
N ILE A 32 0.68 1.30 -11.13
CA ILE A 32 1.17 2.04 -12.31
C ILE A 32 0.78 1.41 -13.65
N GLY A 33 0.43 0.12 -13.70
CA GLY A 33 0.32 -0.64 -14.95
C GLY A 33 -0.78 -0.14 -15.90
N GLY A 34 -1.77 0.59 -15.38
CA GLY A 34 -2.83 1.22 -16.17
C GLY A 34 -2.54 2.67 -16.59
N ALA A 35 -1.49 3.31 -16.06
CA ALA A 35 -1.32 4.75 -16.11
C ALA A 35 -1.20 5.30 -17.54
N VAL A 36 -0.32 4.71 -18.36
CA VAL A 36 -0.13 5.11 -19.77
C VAL A 36 -1.44 4.99 -20.55
N ARG A 37 -2.13 3.86 -20.40
CA ARG A 37 -3.38 3.61 -21.11
C ARG A 37 -4.50 4.56 -20.66
N LEU A 38 -4.57 4.90 -19.38
CA LEU A 38 -5.53 5.86 -18.83
C LEU A 38 -5.24 7.28 -19.34
N ARG A 39 -3.97 7.69 -19.37
CA ARG A 39 -3.55 8.97 -19.96
C ARG A 39 -3.97 9.06 -21.41
N ASP A 40 -3.64 8.06 -22.23
CA ASP A 40 -3.96 8.07 -23.65
C ASP A 40 -5.47 8.08 -23.91
N ALA A 41 -6.26 7.44 -23.03
CA ALA A 41 -7.72 7.40 -23.15
C ALA A 41 -8.44 8.66 -22.63
N THR A 42 -7.83 9.42 -21.73
CA THR A 42 -8.50 10.53 -21.03
C THR A 42 -7.85 11.89 -21.21
N SER A 43 -6.63 11.92 -21.73
CA SER A 43 -5.73 13.08 -21.78
C SER A 43 -5.40 13.67 -20.40
N GLY A 44 -5.65 12.94 -19.31
CA GLY A 44 -5.30 13.37 -17.96
C GLY A 44 -3.79 13.30 -17.71
N ALA A 45 -3.26 14.30 -17.03
CA ALA A 45 -1.85 14.38 -16.67
C ALA A 45 -1.47 13.26 -15.69
N VAL A 46 -0.35 12.57 -15.91
CA VAL A 46 0.16 11.55 -14.95
C VAL A 46 1.12 12.23 -13.99
N THR A 47 0.96 11.99 -12.68
CA THR A 47 1.77 12.61 -11.64
C THR A 47 2.00 11.65 -10.46
N CYS A 48 3.02 11.89 -9.65
CA CYS A 48 3.30 11.17 -8.41
C CYS A 48 4.15 12.04 -7.46
N ASN A 49 4.51 11.50 -6.29
CA ASN A 49 5.50 12.13 -5.42
C ASN A 49 6.85 12.26 -6.14
N THR A 50 7.57 13.37 -5.92
CA THR A 50 8.88 13.64 -6.51
C THR A 50 9.88 12.51 -6.26
N ASP A 51 9.86 11.91 -5.06
CA ASP A 51 10.78 10.82 -4.69
C ASP A 51 10.57 9.55 -5.52
N GLU A 52 9.34 9.29 -5.98
CA GLU A 52 8.99 8.11 -6.78
C GLU A 52 9.13 8.36 -8.29
N ARG A 53 9.31 9.63 -8.71
CA ARG A 53 9.21 10.03 -10.12
C ARG A 53 10.19 9.28 -11.00
N GLU A 54 11.47 9.27 -10.67
CA GLU A 54 12.50 8.66 -11.50
C GLU A 54 12.23 7.16 -11.70
N ALA A 55 11.91 6.45 -10.61
CA ALA A 55 11.63 5.02 -10.65
C ALA A 55 10.38 4.71 -11.50
N ILE A 56 9.28 5.45 -11.28
CA ILE A 56 8.05 5.23 -12.04
C ILE A 56 8.22 5.63 -13.51
N GLU A 57 8.92 6.73 -13.82
CA GLU A 57 9.18 7.14 -15.20
C GLU A 57 10.01 6.09 -15.95
N SER A 58 11.01 5.51 -15.28
CA SER A 58 11.79 4.38 -15.78
C SER A 58 10.89 3.18 -16.10
N ASP A 59 10.02 2.79 -15.16
CA ASP A 59 9.12 1.63 -15.32
C ASP A 59 8.05 1.85 -16.41
N LEU A 60 7.62 3.10 -16.63
CA LEU A 60 6.62 3.45 -17.64
C LEU A 60 7.21 3.75 -19.02
N ALA A 61 8.53 3.84 -19.15
CA ALA A 61 9.30 3.96 -20.39
C ALA A 61 8.85 5.04 -21.40
N SER A 62 8.10 6.08 -20.99
CA SER A 62 7.66 7.18 -21.90
C SER A 62 6.84 8.30 -21.23
N SER A 63 6.46 8.21 -19.95
CA SER A 63 5.53 9.17 -19.35
C SER A 63 6.27 10.29 -18.66
N ARG A 64 6.43 11.46 -19.29
CA ARG A 64 6.90 12.64 -18.55
C ARG A 64 5.81 13.03 -17.57
N MET A 65 6.14 13.03 -16.28
CA MET A 65 5.20 13.43 -15.25
C MET A 65 4.99 14.94 -15.23
N GLU A 66 3.79 15.34 -14.84
CA GLU A 66 3.41 16.74 -14.73
C GLU A 66 3.13 17.09 -13.26
N ASP A 67 3.44 18.33 -12.88
CA ASP A 67 3.07 18.83 -11.56
C ASP A 67 1.62 19.31 -11.60
N VAL A 68 0.77 18.65 -10.82
CA VAL A 68 -0.66 18.96 -10.74
C VAL A 68 -0.97 19.51 -9.35
N PRO A 69 -1.60 20.69 -9.21
CA PRO A 69 -1.99 21.21 -7.90
C PRO A 69 -3.16 20.41 -7.31
N PHE A 70 -3.09 20.12 -6.01
CA PHE A 70 -4.16 19.44 -5.27
C PHE A 70 -4.81 20.36 -4.23
N GLN A 71 -6.12 20.23 -4.06
CA GLN A 71 -6.83 20.85 -2.96
C GLN A 71 -6.75 19.96 -1.72
N GLN A 72 -6.52 20.58 -0.55
CA GLN A 72 -6.56 19.86 0.72
C GLN A 72 -8.02 19.60 1.10
N THR A 73 -8.46 18.36 0.90
CA THR A 73 -9.84 17.92 1.19
C THR A 73 -9.94 17.12 2.49
N GLY A 74 -8.85 16.91 3.21
CA GLY A 74 -8.81 16.04 4.40
C GLY A 74 -8.96 14.55 4.08
N VAL A 75 -8.76 14.14 2.82
CA VAL A 75 -8.68 12.73 2.39
C VAL A 75 -7.21 12.36 2.19
N LEU A 76 -6.76 11.31 2.86
CA LEU A 76 -5.42 10.76 2.71
C LEU A 76 -5.45 9.57 1.75
N PHE A 77 -4.81 9.69 0.60
CA PHE A 77 -4.59 8.56 -0.32
C PHE A 77 -3.32 7.83 0.09
N SER A 78 -3.44 6.69 0.77
CA SER A 78 -2.29 6.03 1.43
C SER A 78 -1.54 5.02 0.58
N GLY A 79 -2.08 4.64 -0.59
CA GLY A 79 -1.54 3.52 -1.37
C GLY A 79 -1.41 2.27 -0.49
N ASP A 80 -0.23 1.65 -0.48
CA ASP A 80 0.02 0.42 0.27
C ASP A 80 0.64 0.66 1.66
N MET A 81 0.84 1.93 2.06
CA MET A 81 1.32 2.25 3.41
C MET A 81 0.28 1.88 4.49
N ILE A 82 -1.00 2.12 4.19
CA ILE A 82 -2.13 1.79 5.05
C ILE A 82 -3.14 1.05 4.19
N LEU A 83 -3.49 -0.17 4.60
CA LEU A 83 -4.51 -0.99 3.97
C LEU A 83 -5.84 -0.82 4.71
N GLY A 84 -6.95 -0.95 3.99
CA GLY A 84 -8.29 -0.90 4.57
C GLY A 84 -8.56 -2.03 5.55
N THR A 85 -7.92 -3.19 5.34
CA THR A 85 -8.00 -4.36 6.20
C THR A 85 -6.60 -4.88 6.51
N GLY A 86 -6.36 -5.24 7.78
CA GLY A 86 -5.10 -5.81 8.22
C GLY A 86 -3.94 -4.81 8.18
N THR A 87 -2.74 -5.32 7.90
CA THR A 87 -1.48 -4.55 7.88
C THR A 87 -0.72 -4.80 6.58
N THR A 88 0.06 -3.81 6.14
CA THR A 88 0.97 -3.96 5.01
C THR A 88 2.20 -4.82 5.36
N VAL A 89 2.89 -5.35 4.36
CA VAL A 89 4.17 -6.05 4.54
C VAL A 89 5.29 -5.02 4.41
N ILE A 90 6.20 -4.99 5.38
CA ILE A 90 7.43 -4.20 5.33
C ILE A 90 8.57 -5.18 5.18
N SER A 91 9.14 -5.28 3.97
CA SER A 91 10.18 -6.26 3.70
C SER A 91 11.54 -5.80 4.24
N PRO A 92 12.39 -6.71 4.77
CA PRO A 92 13.71 -6.32 5.27
C PRO A 92 14.65 -5.77 4.20
N GLU A 93 14.49 -6.19 2.93
CA GLU A 93 15.38 -5.77 1.85
C GLU A 93 15.10 -4.34 1.32
N HIS A 94 13.87 -3.85 1.47
CA HIS A 94 13.43 -2.57 0.88
C HIS A 94 12.67 -1.67 1.86
N GLY A 95 12.33 -2.15 3.04
CA GLY A 95 11.54 -1.43 4.03
C GLY A 95 12.28 -1.23 5.36
N ASP A 96 11.82 -0.24 6.12
CA ASP A 96 12.30 0.07 7.46
C ASP A 96 11.10 0.23 8.40
N MET A 97 11.01 -0.65 9.41
CA MET A 97 9.90 -0.65 10.37
C MET A 97 9.88 0.63 11.23
N SER A 98 11.05 1.17 11.58
CA SER A 98 11.17 2.40 12.36
C SER A 98 10.66 3.59 11.54
N ALA A 99 11.08 3.69 10.27
CA ALA A 99 10.62 4.71 9.35
C ALA A 99 9.10 4.60 9.08
N TYR A 100 8.58 3.37 8.99
CA TYR A 100 7.15 3.11 8.87
C TYR A 100 6.36 3.65 10.07
N ILE A 101 6.76 3.30 11.29
CA ILE A 101 6.12 3.78 12.53
C ILE A 101 6.24 5.31 12.66
N GLU A 102 7.40 5.88 12.33
CA GLU A 102 7.59 7.34 12.35
C GLU A 102 6.64 8.03 11.36
N SER A 103 6.44 7.44 10.18
CA SER A 103 5.50 7.95 9.19
C SER A 103 4.07 7.93 9.72
N MET A 104 3.64 6.86 10.39
CA MET A 104 2.31 6.80 11.04
C MET A 104 2.17 7.88 12.12
N ARG A 105 3.21 8.10 12.93
CA ARG A 105 3.22 9.16 13.95
C ARG A 105 3.14 10.57 13.36
N LYS A 106 3.82 10.81 12.23
CA LYS A 106 3.67 12.07 11.47
C LYS A 106 2.24 12.24 10.98
N LEU A 107 1.62 11.18 10.46
CA LEU A 107 0.25 11.19 9.96
C LEU A 107 -0.78 11.52 11.05
N LEU A 108 -0.56 11.11 12.30
CA LEU A 108 -1.43 11.49 13.44
C LEU A 108 -1.53 13.01 13.63
N GLY A 109 -0.50 13.77 13.23
CA GLY A 109 -0.49 15.23 13.32
C GLY A 109 -1.35 15.96 12.28
N TYR A 110 -1.91 15.24 11.30
CA TYR A 110 -2.78 15.82 10.27
C TYR A 110 -4.26 15.59 10.61
N ASP A 111 -5.12 16.55 10.24
CA ASP A 111 -6.58 16.46 10.34
C ASP A 111 -7.17 15.66 9.17
N ALA A 112 -6.73 14.40 9.03
CA ALA A 112 -7.29 13.48 8.06
C ALA A 112 -8.68 13.01 8.54
N ARG A 113 -9.67 13.13 7.66
CA ARG A 113 -11.06 12.71 7.90
C ARG A 113 -11.39 11.37 7.27
N LEU A 114 -10.66 11.00 6.21
CA LEU A 114 -10.80 9.72 5.51
C LEU A 114 -9.41 9.24 5.07
N ILE A 115 -9.17 7.93 5.13
CA ILE A 115 -8.05 7.29 4.44
C ILE A 115 -8.61 6.44 3.30
N ALA A 116 -8.15 6.71 2.08
CA ALA A 116 -8.44 5.95 0.88
C ALA A 116 -7.21 5.07 0.57
N PRO A 117 -7.23 3.78 0.97
CA PRO A 117 -6.11 2.88 0.72
C PRO A 117 -6.05 2.41 -0.73
N GLY A 118 -4.89 1.89 -1.13
CA GLY A 118 -4.75 1.18 -2.40
C GLY A 118 -5.58 -0.10 -2.43
N HIS A 119 -5.66 -0.79 -1.28
CA HIS A 119 -6.39 -2.04 -1.12
C HIS A 119 -7.28 -2.04 0.12
N GLY A 120 -8.45 -2.64 0.00
CA GLY A 120 -9.43 -2.75 1.08
C GLY A 120 -10.42 -1.56 1.16
N PRO A 121 -11.29 -1.55 2.18
CA PRO A 121 -12.29 -0.50 2.35
C PRO A 121 -11.68 0.85 2.72
N VAL A 122 -12.40 1.93 2.41
CA VAL A 122 -12.10 3.28 2.92
C VAL A 122 -12.22 3.27 4.45
N ILE A 123 -11.33 3.98 5.12
CA ILE A 123 -11.31 4.12 6.58
C ILE A 123 -11.84 5.50 6.94
N ASP A 124 -12.91 5.55 7.72
CA ASP A 124 -13.54 6.76 8.24
C ASP A 124 -13.15 7.12 9.68
N THR A 125 -12.27 6.31 10.29
CA THR A 125 -11.61 6.56 11.58
C THR A 125 -10.08 6.62 11.45
N PRO A 126 -9.50 7.63 10.77
CA PRO A 126 -8.06 7.67 10.45
C PRO A 126 -7.14 7.58 11.68
N GLN A 127 -7.49 8.32 12.74
CA GLN A 127 -6.72 8.36 13.98
C GLN A 127 -6.69 6.99 14.67
N ASP A 128 -7.83 6.29 14.72
CA ASP A 128 -7.91 4.96 15.31
C ASP A 128 -7.08 3.95 14.52
N LYS A 129 -7.17 3.98 13.18
CA LYS A 129 -6.40 3.07 12.33
C LYS A 129 -4.89 3.31 12.45
N LEU A 130 -4.45 4.56 12.50
CA LEU A 130 -3.03 4.90 12.67
C LEU A 130 -2.49 4.40 14.03
N ASN A 131 -3.26 4.60 15.10
CA ASN A 131 -2.90 4.11 16.43
C ASN A 131 -2.89 2.57 16.48
N GLU A 132 -3.90 1.90 15.89
CA GLU A 132 -3.96 0.45 15.75
C GLU A 132 -2.67 -0.10 15.11
N LEU A 133 -2.25 0.49 13.98
CA LEU A 133 -1.04 0.07 13.27
C LEU A 133 0.23 0.27 14.12
N ILE A 134 0.37 1.42 14.76
CA ILE A 134 1.52 1.71 15.64
C ILE A 134 1.56 0.72 16.80
N THR A 135 0.45 0.55 17.51
CA THR A 135 0.34 -0.35 18.65
C THR A 135 0.62 -1.79 18.25
N HIS A 136 0.07 -2.25 17.12
CA HIS A 136 0.31 -3.60 16.62
C HIS A 136 1.80 -3.87 16.38
N ARG A 137 2.53 -2.92 15.76
CA ARG A 137 3.97 -3.09 15.49
C ARG A 137 4.82 -3.04 16.75
N LEU A 138 4.55 -2.10 17.65
CA LEU A 138 5.28 -1.99 18.91
C LEU A 138 5.04 -3.19 19.83
N ALA A 139 3.82 -3.73 19.87
CA ALA A 139 3.54 -4.95 20.62
C ALA A 139 4.35 -6.14 20.09
N ARG A 140 4.50 -6.25 18.77
CA ARG A 140 5.35 -7.30 18.16
C ARG A 140 6.83 -7.10 18.48
N GLU A 141 7.30 -5.86 18.48
CA GLU A 141 8.68 -5.52 18.89
C GLU A 141 8.95 -5.91 20.35
N GLU A 142 8.05 -5.56 21.26
CA GLU A 142 8.14 -5.91 22.68
C GLU A 142 8.17 -7.43 22.90
N GLN A 143 7.35 -8.18 22.16
CA GLN A 143 7.38 -9.65 22.19
C GLN A 143 8.75 -10.21 21.78
N ILE A 144 9.34 -9.68 20.71
CA ILE A 144 10.66 -10.10 20.22
C ILE A 144 11.74 -9.78 21.26
N VAL A 145 11.75 -8.56 21.79
CA VAL A 145 12.70 -8.14 22.82
C VAL A 145 12.61 -9.05 24.05
N GLY A 146 11.40 -9.31 24.54
CA GLY A 146 11.20 -10.19 25.71
C GLY A 146 11.73 -11.62 25.49
N LEU A 147 11.54 -12.19 24.29
CA LEU A 147 12.07 -13.53 23.97
C LEU A 147 13.61 -13.53 23.87
N VAL A 148 14.20 -12.47 23.33
CA VAL A 148 15.66 -12.30 23.29
C VAL A 148 16.23 -12.15 24.70
N GLU A 149 15.60 -11.35 25.55
CA GLU A 149 15.99 -11.19 26.96
C GLU A 149 15.86 -12.50 27.75
N ALA A 150 14.84 -13.31 27.44
CA ALA A 150 14.67 -14.66 28.01
C ALA A 150 15.69 -15.69 27.51
N GLY A 151 16.61 -15.32 26.60
CA GLY A 151 17.72 -16.17 26.16
C GLY A 151 17.52 -16.83 24.80
N ASN A 152 16.45 -16.53 24.06
CA ASN A 152 16.26 -17.06 22.71
C ASN A 152 17.28 -16.46 21.73
N ARG A 153 17.88 -17.28 20.86
CA ARG A 153 18.94 -16.90 19.92
C ARG A 153 18.72 -17.39 18.50
N SER A 154 17.56 -17.98 18.19
CA SER A 154 17.26 -18.52 16.86
C SER A 154 16.05 -17.82 16.26
N VAL A 155 16.14 -17.42 14.99
CA VAL A 155 15.03 -16.84 14.23
C VAL A 155 13.85 -17.82 14.18
N ASP A 156 14.10 -19.10 13.91
CA ASP A 156 13.05 -20.12 13.85
C ASP A 156 12.31 -20.25 15.19
N ALA A 157 13.04 -20.22 16.29
CA ALA A 157 12.46 -20.31 17.63
C ALA A 157 11.68 -19.04 18.01
N LEU A 158 12.11 -17.86 17.54
CA LEU A 158 11.34 -16.62 17.70
C LEU A 158 10.04 -16.67 16.88
N LEU A 159 10.11 -17.12 15.63
CA LEU A 159 8.93 -17.28 14.78
C LEU A 159 7.93 -18.27 15.38
N GLU A 160 8.39 -19.45 15.81
CA GLU A 160 7.53 -20.44 16.44
C GLU A 160 6.85 -19.86 17.69
N ALA A 161 7.60 -19.22 18.59
CA ALA A 161 7.05 -18.66 19.83
C ALA A 161 6.02 -17.54 19.58
N ILE A 162 6.26 -16.70 18.58
CA ILE A 162 5.39 -15.56 18.27
C ILE A 162 4.12 -15.99 17.53
N TYR A 163 4.24 -16.95 16.59
CA TYR A 163 3.17 -17.32 15.68
C TYR A 163 2.49 -18.66 15.99
N ALA A 164 2.87 -19.37 17.06
CA ALA A 164 2.29 -20.66 17.45
C ALA A 164 0.75 -20.67 17.56
N GLY A 165 0.12 -19.55 17.90
CA GLY A 165 -1.34 -19.41 17.96
C GLY A 165 -2.02 -19.04 16.63
N GLU A 166 -1.29 -18.47 15.67
CA GLU A 166 -1.84 -17.93 14.42
C GLU A 166 -2.00 -19.01 13.32
N HIS A 167 -1.37 -20.18 13.47
CA HIS A 167 -1.48 -21.30 12.53
C HIS A 167 -2.80 -22.08 12.58
N THR A 168 -3.72 -21.77 13.51
CA THR A 168 -5.00 -22.50 13.65
C THR A 168 -6.17 -21.90 12.89
N SER A 169 -6.03 -20.73 12.24
CA SER A 169 -7.14 -20.02 11.59
C SER A 169 -7.04 -19.86 10.06
N ALA A 170 -6.04 -20.46 9.40
CA ALA A 170 -5.92 -20.40 7.93
C ALA A 170 -6.50 -21.63 7.19
N ALA A 171 -7.06 -22.60 7.92
CA ALA A 171 -7.73 -23.76 7.32
C ALA A 171 -9.25 -23.61 7.42
N ASN A 172 -9.82 -22.62 6.72
CA ASN A 172 -11.20 -22.60 6.21
C ASN A 172 -11.45 -21.26 5.47
N GLY A 173 -11.24 -21.24 4.15
CA GLY A 173 -11.72 -20.14 3.29
C GLY A 173 -10.82 -19.83 2.10
N ASP A 174 -11.14 -20.46 0.97
CA ASP A 174 -10.75 -20.19 -0.42
C ASP A 174 -9.26 -20.09 -0.81
N GLY A 175 -8.88 -21.01 -1.70
CA GLY A 175 -7.54 -21.19 -2.23
C GLY A 175 -7.03 -19.99 -3.02
N ALA A 176 -6.04 -19.30 -2.46
CA ALA A 176 -5.01 -18.61 -3.23
C ALA A 176 -3.86 -19.61 -3.49
N GLN A 177 -3.59 -19.90 -4.77
CA GLN A 177 -2.36 -20.63 -5.14
C GLN A 177 -1.12 -19.78 -4.81
N PRO A 178 -0.01 -20.39 -4.37
CA PRO A 178 1.24 -19.68 -4.16
C PRO A 178 1.82 -19.22 -5.50
N ASP A 179 2.16 -17.94 -5.59
CA ASP A 179 2.85 -17.33 -6.73
C ASP A 179 4.24 -17.94 -6.87
N SER A 180 4.52 -18.48 -8.06
CA SER A 180 5.79 -19.09 -8.42
C SER A 180 6.82 -17.99 -8.64
N GLY A 181 7.76 -17.89 -7.70
CA GLY A 181 8.88 -16.96 -7.76
C GLY A 181 9.51 -16.88 -9.16
N ALA A 182 9.45 -15.69 -9.74
CA ALA A 182 10.33 -15.24 -10.80
C ALA A 182 11.06 -13.99 -10.29
N PRO A 183 12.38 -13.89 -10.45
CA PRO A 183 13.15 -12.73 -10.00
C PRO A 183 12.85 -11.54 -10.92
N TYR A 184 12.88 -10.34 -10.34
CA TYR A 184 12.85 -9.07 -11.05
C TYR A 184 13.97 -8.94 -12.09
#